data_AF-D8K7S6-F1
#
_entry.id   AF-D8K7S6-F1
#
_cell.length_a   1.000
_cell.length_b   1.000
_cell.length_c   1.000
_cell.angle_alpha   90.00
_cell.angle_beta   90.00
_cell.angle_gamma   90.00
#
_symmetry.space_group_name_H-M   'P 1'
#
loop_
_entity.id
_entity.type
_entity.pdbx_description
1 polymer ?
#
loop_
_entity_poly.entity_id
_entity_poly.type
_entity_poly.pdbx_seq_one_letter_code
_entity_poly.pdbx_strand_id
1 'polypeptide(L)'
;MDNGLSKVYALAVCFSSLLLCSAITLGFFLYNMVTIIAPRVTIDPVVMHYYRSNEAFRISPFYPAGDNRPAPIVIGPGSAMLSPAPNTDEAGSRSELTDKEIETLRSKRFEARLFSHREKAKQDIILQAIIILISSSLFIVHWKLAKKYPS
;
A
#
# COMPACT_ATOMS: atom_id res chain seq x y z
N MET A 1 -51.22 8.04 4.50
CA MET A 1 -50.16 7.86 3.49
C MET A 1 -48.89 7.41 4.22
N ASP A 2 -48.79 6.11 4.48
CA ASP A 2 -47.62 5.23 4.46
C ASP A 2 -46.26 5.70 5.03
N ASN A 3 -46.26 6.53 6.08
CA ASN A 3 -45.04 6.94 6.82
C ASN A 3 -44.21 5.75 7.35
N GLY A 4 -44.81 4.57 7.51
CA GLY A 4 -44.12 3.36 7.96
C GLY A 4 -43.19 2.77 6.89
N LEU A 5 -43.57 2.84 5.60
CA LEU A 5 -42.78 2.25 4.52
C LEU A 5 -41.49 3.05 4.29
N SER A 6 -41.58 4.38 4.31
CA SER A 6 -40.43 5.28 4.15
C SER A 6 -39.41 5.13 5.27
N LYS A 7 -39.84 4.86 6.51
CA LYS A 7 -38.96 4.56 7.64
C LYS A 7 -38.17 3.27 7.46
N VAL A 8 -38.84 2.19 7.05
CA VAL A 8 -38.19 0.91 6.80
C VAL A 8 -37.17 1.07 5.66
N TYR A 9 -37.53 1.79 4.60
CA TYR A 9 -36.60 2.10 3.51
C TYR A 9 -35.38 2.92 3.97
N ALA A 10 -35.58 3.99 4.74
CA ALA A 10 -34.48 4.81 5.24
C ALA A 10 -33.51 4.01 6.13
N LEU A 11 -34.05 3.16 7.00
CA LEU A 11 -33.27 2.32 7.90
C LEU A 11 -32.52 1.21 7.14
N ALA A 12 -33.16 0.60 6.15
CA ALA A 12 -32.54 -0.40 5.28
C ALA A 12 -31.40 0.17 4.43
N VAL A 13 -31.57 1.37 3.86
CA VAL A 13 -30.51 2.06 3.08
C VAL A 13 -29.36 2.44 4.00
N CYS A 14 -29.64 2.97 5.19
CA CYS A 14 -28.60 3.34 6.16
C CYS A 14 -27.80 2.11 6.63
N PHE A 15 -28.49 1.01 6.94
CA PHE A 15 -27.85 -0.25 7.32
C PHE A 15 -27.02 -0.84 6.18
N SER A 16 -27.54 -0.85 4.95
CA SER A 16 -26.85 -1.39 3.78
C SER A 16 -25.57 -0.59 3.45
N SER A 17 -25.65 0.74 3.55
CA SER A 17 -24.49 1.62 3.36
C SER A 17 -23.41 1.35 4.40
N LEU A 18 -23.79 1.19 5.67
CA LEU A 18 -22.84 0.88 6.75
C LEU A 18 -22.23 -0.51 6.58
N LEU A 19 -23.04 -1.51 6.21
CA LEU A 19 -22.58 -2.88 5.99
C LEU A 19 -21.60 -2.96 4.82
N LEU A 20 -21.89 -2.30 3.70
CA LEU A 20 -20.97 -2.21 2.55
C LEU A 20 -19.66 -1.50 2.93
N CYS A 21 -19.76 -0.33 3.57
CA CYS A 21 -18.59 0.42 3.99
C CYS A 21 -17.71 -0.37 4.96
N SER A 22 -18.32 -1.01 5.97
CA SER A 22 -17.59 -1.83 6.95
C SER A 22 -16.97 -3.08 6.34
N ALA A 23 -17.64 -3.75 5.38
CA ALA A 23 -17.08 -4.91 4.68
C ALA A 23 -15.83 -4.55 3.87
N ILE A 24 -15.90 -3.47 3.07
CA ILE A 24 -14.77 -2.96 2.30
C ILE A 24 -13.63 -2.58 3.25
N THR A 25 -13.97 -1.87 4.33
CA THR A 25 -13.01 -1.40 5.31
C THR A 25 -12.31 -2.56 6.04
N LEU A 26 -13.04 -3.62 6.36
CA LEU A 26 -12.52 -4.83 6.98
C LEU A 26 -11.57 -5.58 6.04
N GLY A 27 -11.89 -5.64 4.74
CA GLY A 27 -11.02 -6.25 3.73
C GLY A 27 -9.64 -5.58 3.68
N PHE A 28 -9.62 -4.25 3.60
CA PHE A 28 -8.36 -3.48 3.65
C PHE A 28 -7.63 -3.62 4.99
N PHE A 29 -8.35 -3.65 6.10
CA PHE A 29 -7.75 -3.86 7.42
C PHE A 29 -7.04 -5.22 7.51
N LEU A 30 -7.70 -6.29 7.06
CA LEU A 30 -7.12 -7.64 7.02
C LEU A 30 -5.90 -7.69 6.10
N TYR A 31 -5.97 -7.07 4.92
CA TYR A 31 -4.83 -6.97 4.01
C TYR A 31 -3.62 -6.27 4.65
N ASN A 32 -3.85 -5.15 5.33
CA ASN A 32 -2.78 -4.42 6.01
C ASN A 32 -2.24 -5.21 7.22
N MET A 33 -3.08 -5.97 7.91
CA MET A 33 -2.67 -6.86 9.00
C MET A 33 -1.75 -7.97 8.47
N VAL A 34 -2.10 -8.60 7.35
CA VAL A 34 -1.23 -9.58 6.67
C VAL A 34 0.08 -8.94 6.23
N THR A 35 0.05 -7.70 5.73
CA THR A 35 1.25 -6.95 5.33
C THR A 35 2.22 -6.71 6.50
N ILE A 36 1.71 -6.52 7.72
CA ILE A 36 2.56 -6.35 8.92
C ILE A 36 3.17 -7.68 9.36
N ILE A 37 2.35 -8.74 9.43
CA ILE A 37 2.76 -10.07 9.90
C ILE A 37 3.72 -10.73 8.91
N ALA A 38 3.38 -10.71 7.62
CA ALA A 38 4.08 -11.41 6.55
C ALA A 38 4.40 -10.48 5.36
N PRO A 39 5.23 -9.43 5.55
CA PRO A 39 5.53 -8.46 4.50
C PRO A 39 6.19 -9.08 3.27
N ARG A 40 6.89 -10.21 3.42
CA ARG A 40 7.54 -10.91 2.31
C ARG A 40 6.55 -11.49 1.30
N VAL A 41 5.32 -11.79 1.73
CA VAL A 41 4.28 -12.37 0.86
C VAL A 41 3.52 -11.25 0.13
N THR A 42 3.45 -10.06 0.71
CA THR A 42 2.73 -8.92 0.15
C THR A 42 3.59 -7.97 -0.67
N ILE A 43 4.93 -8.10 -0.60
CA ILE A 43 5.85 -7.36 -1.46
C ILE A 43 5.77 -7.90 -2.89
N ASP A 44 5.81 -6.99 -3.86
CA ASP A 44 5.82 -7.32 -5.28
C ASP A 44 6.99 -8.29 -5.60
N PRO A 45 6.71 -9.46 -6.20
CA PRO A 45 7.74 -10.43 -6.56
C PRO A 45 8.78 -9.86 -7.53
N VAL A 46 8.42 -8.91 -8.39
CA VAL A 46 9.34 -8.25 -9.32
C VAL A 46 10.39 -7.46 -8.55
N VAL A 47 9.96 -6.72 -7.53
CA VAL A 47 10.87 -5.97 -6.65
C VAL A 47 11.75 -6.94 -5.86
N MET A 48 11.20 -8.07 -5.42
CA MET A 48 11.93 -9.07 -4.65
C MET A 48 13.03 -9.75 -5.47
N HIS A 49 12.84 -9.91 -6.78
CA HIS A 49 13.83 -10.51 -7.69
C HIS A 49 15.19 -9.81 -7.62
N TYR A 50 15.21 -8.48 -7.52
CA TYR A 50 16.43 -7.68 -7.44
C TYR A 50 17.25 -7.91 -6.16
N TYR A 51 16.65 -8.40 -5.08
CA TYR A 51 17.36 -8.65 -3.82
C TYR A 51 17.85 -10.09 -3.67
N ARG A 52 17.58 -10.97 -4.66
CA ARG A 52 17.89 -12.41 -4.59
C ARG A 52 19.39 -12.72 -4.75
N SER A 53 20.09 -12.01 -5.63
CA SER A 53 21.52 -12.19 -5.89
C SER A 53 22.21 -10.85 -6.13
N ASN A 54 23.54 -10.83 -6.01
CA ASN A 54 24.32 -9.61 -6.28
C ASN A 54 24.23 -9.22 -7.76
N GLU A 55 24.18 -10.19 -8.68
CA GLU A 55 23.97 -9.95 -10.12
C GLU A 55 22.60 -9.30 -10.39
N ALA A 56 21.54 -9.83 -9.78
CA ALA A 56 20.20 -9.25 -9.88
C ALA A 56 20.13 -7.84 -9.27
N PHE A 57 20.90 -7.59 -8.20
CA PHE A 57 20.96 -6.28 -7.57
C PHE A 57 21.69 -5.25 -8.46
N ARG A 58 22.75 -5.66 -9.17
CA ARG A 58 23.51 -4.81 -10.12
C ARG A 58 22.65 -4.33 -11.30
N ILE A 59 21.72 -5.16 -11.79
CA ILE A 59 20.79 -4.76 -12.86
C ILE A 59 19.59 -3.95 -12.36
N SER A 60 19.39 -3.87 -11.04
CA SER A 60 18.24 -3.20 -10.46
C SER A 60 18.29 -1.69 -10.71
N PRO A 61 17.12 -1.03 -10.90
CA PRO A 61 17.08 0.42 -10.97
C PRO A 61 17.44 1.10 -9.65
N PHE A 62 17.59 0.33 -8.57
CA PHE A 62 17.99 0.79 -7.25
C PHE A 62 19.47 0.55 -6.97
N TYR A 63 20.27 0.15 -7.96
CA TYR A 63 21.71 0.01 -7.78
C TYR A 63 22.35 1.41 -7.73
N PRO A 64 23.17 1.74 -6.71
CA PRO A 64 23.94 2.97 -6.69
C PRO A 64 25.16 2.85 -7.63
N ALA A 65 24.93 2.54 -8.91
CA ALA A 65 25.91 2.92 -9.93
C ALA A 65 25.61 4.36 -10.28
N GLY A 66 26.63 5.23 -10.23
CA GLY A 66 26.54 6.61 -10.70
C GLY A 66 26.39 6.67 -12.23
N ASP A 67 25.36 6.03 -12.78
CA ASP A 67 25.10 5.89 -14.22
C ASP A 67 23.86 6.67 -14.60
N ASN A 68 23.94 7.34 -15.75
CA ASN A 68 22.89 8.09 -16.44
C ASN A 68 21.70 7.22 -16.89
N ARG A 69 21.32 6.21 -16.11
CA ARG A 69 20.06 5.50 -16.31
C ARG A 69 18.95 6.47 -15.92
N PRO A 70 18.05 6.85 -16.83
CA PRO A 70 16.90 7.67 -16.45
C PRO A 70 16.19 6.93 -15.33
N ALA A 71 16.06 7.60 -14.18
CA ALA A 71 15.36 7.04 -13.02
C ALA A 71 14.02 6.49 -13.51
N PRO A 72 13.63 5.25 -13.13
CA PRO A 72 12.34 4.73 -13.54
C PRO A 72 11.27 5.73 -13.08
N ILE A 73 10.51 6.24 -14.04
CA ILE A 73 9.40 7.14 -13.78
C ILE A 73 8.32 6.30 -13.09
N VAL A 74 8.28 6.36 -11.75
CA VAL A 74 7.26 5.68 -10.95
C VAL A 74 6.00 6.55 -10.94
N ILE A 75 5.12 6.36 -11.92
CA ILE A 75 3.77 6.97 -11.93
C ILE A 75 2.81 5.99 -11.26
N GLY A 76 2.64 6.15 -9.94
CA GLY A 76 1.50 5.62 -9.19
C GLY A 76 1.44 4.10 -9.00
N PRO A 77 0.50 3.64 -8.15
CA PRO A 77 0.35 2.22 -7.82
C PRO A 77 -0.29 1.46 -8.98
N GLY A 78 0.46 0.53 -9.61
CA GLY A 78 -0.05 -0.39 -10.63
C GLY A 78 0.55 -0.24 -12.04
N SER A 79 1.45 0.71 -12.28
CA SER A 79 1.99 0.93 -13.63
C SER A 79 3.14 -0.01 -13.98
N ALA A 80 3.03 -0.66 -15.15
CA ALA A 80 4.07 -1.49 -15.74
C ALA A 80 5.36 -0.69 -15.95
N MET A 81 6.52 -1.29 -15.62
CA MET A 81 7.84 -0.72 -15.89
C MET A 81 8.07 -0.64 -17.40
N LEU A 82 7.99 0.56 -17.98
CA LEU A 82 8.58 0.85 -19.28
C LEU A 82 10.06 1.19 -19.07
N SER A 83 10.95 0.26 -19.40
CA SER A 83 12.39 0.54 -19.51
C SER A 83 12.67 1.25 -20.84
N PRO A 84 13.29 2.44 -20.84
CA PRO A 84 13.85 3.01 -22.07
C PRO A 84 15.12 2.23 -22.45
N ALA A 85 15.34 2.02 -23.74
CA ALA A 85 16.49 1.28 -24.27
C ALA A 85 17.83 1.96 -23.88
N PRO A 86 18.89 1.17 -23.60
CA PRO A 86 20.17 1.72 -23.20
C PRO A 86 20.94 2.25 -24.41
N ASN A 87 21.35 3.52 -24.36
CA ASN A 87 22.34 4.06 -25.28
C ASN A 87 23.73 3.65 -24.75
N THR A 88 24.43 2.85 -25.55
CA THR A 88 25.87 2.59 -25.43
C THR A 88 26.65 3.88 -25.59
N ASP A 89 27.81 3.91 -24.93
CA ASP A 89 28.88 4.92 -24.99
C ASP A 89 28.92 5.76 -23.72
N GLU A 90 29.67 5.29 -22.70
CA GLU A 90 30.47 6.06 -21.72
C GLU A 90 31.03 5.08 -20.67
N ALA A 91 32.01 4.26 -21.08
CA ALA A 91 32.77 3.37 -20.21
C ALA A 91 33.95 4.13 -19.58
N GLY A 92 33.67 4.97 -18.58
CA GLY A 92 34.67 5.74 -17.85
C GLY A 92 34.72 5.37 -16.37
N SER A 93 35.78 4.63 -15.98
CA SER A 93 36.34 4.56 -14.62
C SER A 93 35.35 4.52 -13.45
N ARG A 94 34.74 3.35 -13.20
CA ARG A 94 34.01 3.06 -11.96
C ARG A 94 34.83 2.16 -11.06
N SER A 95 34.99 2.55 -9.80
CA SER A 95 35.26 1.58 -8.74
C SER A 95 34.05 0.64 -8.70
N GLU A 96 34.18 -0.53 -9.33
CA GLU A 96 33.24 -1.62 -9.09
C GLU A 96 33.25 -1.86 -7.59
N LEU A 97 32.15 -1.51 -6.93
CA LEU A 97 31.92 -1.87 -5.54
C LEU A 97 32.29 -3.35 -5.39
N THR A 98 33.13 -3.64 -4.40
CA THR A 98 33.56 -5.02 -4.17
C THR A 98 32.32 -5.85 -3.83
N ASP A 99 32.28 -7.14 -4.17
CA ASP A 99 31.10 -7.98 -3.93
C ASP A 99 30.59 -7.95 -2.48
N LYS A 100 31.51 -7.75 -1.52
CA LYS A 100 31.18 -7.56 -0.09
C LYS A 100 30.40 -6.26 0.16
N GLU A 101 30.75 -5.17 -0.50
CA GLU A 101 30.06 -3.88 -0.40
C GLU A 101 28.68 -3.96 -1.06
N ILE A 102 28.57 -4.68 -2.17
CA ILE A 102 27.28 -4.94 -2.83
C ILE A 102 26.35 -5.74 -1.92
N GLU A 103 26.86 -6.78 -1.27
CA GLU A 103 26.07 -7.61 -0.37
C GLU A 103 25.54 -6.82 0.84
N THR A 104 26.38 -5.98 1.44
CA THR A 104 25.97 -5.13 2.57
C THR A 104 24.94 -4.09 2.14
N LEU A 105 25.12 -3.44 0.98
CA LEU A 105 24.17 -2.50 0.41
C LEU A 105 22.83 -3.16 0.06
N ARG A 106 22.85 -4.35 -0.55
CA ARG A 106 21.67 -5.14 -0.88
C ARG A 106 20.85 -5.45 0.36
N SER A 107 21.51 -5.94 1.42
CA SER A 107 20.87 -6.31 2.68
C SER A 107 20.27 -5.08 3.38
N LYS A 108 21.03 -3.99 3.45
CA LYS A 108 20.57 -2.72 4.05
C LYS A 108 19.35 -2.14 3.32
N ARG A 109 19.38 -2.11 1.98
CA ARG A 109 18.24 -1.60 1.19
C ARG A 109 17.02 -2.51 1.27
N PHE A 110 17.23 -3.82 1.34
CA PHE A 110 16.16 -4.78 1.54
C PHE A 110 15.45 -4.56 2.88
N GLU A 111 16.20 -4.40 3.97
CA GLU A 111 15.66 -4.09 5.29
C GLU A 111 14.94 -2.75 5.33
N ALA A 112 15.52 -1.71 4.74
CA ALA A 112 14.89 -0.39 4.65
C ALA A 112 13.55 -0.46 3.90
N ARG A 113 13.46 -1.28 2.85
CA ARG A 113 12.23 -1.50 2.10
C ARG A 113 11.20 -2.29 2.89
N LEU A 114 11.61 -3.34 3.62
CA LEU A 114 10.71 -4.05 4.52
C LEU A 114 10.14 -3.11 5.61
N PHE A 115 11.01 -2.25 6.15
CA PHE A 115 10.60 -1.27 7.15
C PHE A 115 9.60 -0.28 6.58
N SER A 116 9.87 0.34 5.43
CA SER A 116 8.95 1.30 4.82
C SER A 116 7.62 0.67 4.40
N HIS A 117 7.61 -0.58 3.91
CA HIS A 117 6.38 -1.31 3.64
C HIS A 117 5.52 -1.51 4.90
N ARG A 118 6.15 -1.85 6.03
CA ARG A 118 5.45 -1.99 7.31
C ARG A 118 4.92 -0.67 7.83
N GLU A 119 5.73 0.40 7.78
CA GLU A 119 5.30 1.72 8.25
C GLU A 119 4.14 2.26 7.43
N LYS A 120 4.16 2.06 6.11
CA LYS A 120 3.01 2.41 5.25
C LYS A 120 1.76 1.64 5.65
N ALA A 121 1.86 0.33 5.84
CA ALA A 121 0.72 -0.49 6.28
C ALA A 121 0.17 -0.06 7.65
N LYS A 122 1.03 0.37 8.58
CA LYS A 122 0.60 0.93 9.87
C LYS A 122 -0.18 2.23 9.70
N GLN A 123 0.32 3.15 8.87
CA GLN A 123 -0.38 4.41 8.57
C GLN A 123 -1.76 4.15 7.97
N ASP A 124 -1.84 3.22 7.01
CA ASP A 124 -3.10 2.84 6.38
C ASP A 124 -4.09 2.26 7.41
N ILE A 125 -3.64 1.43 8.37
CA ILE A 125 -4.48 0.94 9.47
C ILE A 125 -4.98 2.06 10.38
N ILE A 126 -4.12 3.03 10.72
CA ILE A 126 -4.50 4.16 11.58
C ILE A 126 -5.59 4.99 10.89
N LEU A 127 -5.42 5.29 9.60
CA LEU A 127 -6.42 6.01 8.81
C LEU A 127 -7.74 5.23 8.76
N GLN A 128 -7.66 3.91 8.53
CA GLN A 128 -8.81 3.01 8.53
C GLN A 128 -9.59 3.08 9.86
N ALA A 129 -8.88 3.08 10.98
CA ALA A 129 -9.46 3.13 12.31
C ALA A 129 -10.21 4.46 12.56
N ILE A 130 -9.65 5.58 12.07
CA ILE A 130 -10.29 6.90 12.17
C ILE A 130 -11.61 6.92 11.37
N ILE A 131 -11.61 6.38 10.15
CA ILE A 131 -12.81 6.32 9.30
C ILE A 131 -13.92 5.50 9.96
N ILE A 132 -13.58 4.35 10.56
CA ILE A 132 -14.53 3.51 11.32
C ILE A 132 -15.10 4.30 12.50
N LEU A 133 -14.26 5.02 13.24
CA LEU A 133 -14.67 5.80 14.41
C LEU A 133 -15.68 6.90 14.02
N ILE A 134 -15.39 7.66 12.97
CA ILE A 134 -16.28 8.72 12.47
C ILE A 134 -17.60 8.12 11.97
N SER A 135 -17.54 7.05 11.18
CA SER A 135 -18.72 6.38 10.62
C SER A 135 -19.62 5.82 11.72
N SER A 136 -19.01 5.20 12.75
CA SER A 136 -19.72 4.71 13.94
C SER A 136 -20.39 5.86 14.70
N SER A 137 -19.69 6.98 14.89
CA SER A 137 -20.25 8.16 15.58
C SER A 137 -21.46 8.75 14.85
N LEU A 138 -21.38 8.90 13.52
CA LEU A 138 -22.51 9.37 12.70
C LEU A 138 -23.70 8.42 12.79
N PHE A 139 -23.46 7.11 12.77
CA PHE A 139 -24.50 6.11 12.91
C PHE A 139 -25.21 6.18 14.28
N ILE A 140 -24.46 6.37 15.37
CA ILE A 140 -25.03 6.54 16.71
C ILE A 140 -25.92 7.78 16.77
N VAL A 141 -25.48 8.91 16.20
CA VAL A 141 -26.27 10.14 16.14
C VAL A 141 -27.55 9.92 15.33
N HIS A 142 -27.44 9.31 14.15
CA HIS A 142 -28.59 8.99 13.30
C HIS A 142 -29.59 8.07 14.02
N TRP A 143 -29.09 7.03 14.69
CA TRP A 143 -29.90 6.10 15.47
C TRP A 143 -30.65 6.79 16.61
N LYS A 144 -29.97 7.69 17.34
CA LYS A 144 -30.61 8.47 18.41
C LYS A 144 -31.69 9.42 17.88
N LEU A 145 -31.46 10.06 16.73
CA LEU A 145 -32.46 10.92 16.08
C LEU A 145 -33.68 10.11 15.62
N ALA A 146 -33.46 8.96 14.99
CA ALA A 146 -34.52 8.06 14.56
C ALA A 146 -35.38 7.56 15.74
N LYS A 147 -34.76 7.32 16.90
CA LYS A 147 -35.48 6.91 18.12
C LYS A 147 -36.23 8.07 18.79
N LYS A 148 -35.74 9.31 18.69
CA LYS A 148 -36.32 10.49 19.37
C LYS A 148 -37.53 11.08 18.63
N TYR A 149 -37.58 10.94 17.30
CA TYR A 149 -38.73 11.35 16.49
C TYR A 149 -39.42 10.16 15.84
N PRO A 150 -40.12 9.31 16.62
CA PRO A 150 -40.98 8.27 16.06
C PRO A 150 -42.24 8.93 15.48
N SER A 151 -42.18 9.45 14.25
CA SER A 151 -43.33 10.02 13.53
C SER A 151 -44.42 9.03 13.09
#